data_AF-A0A817ZNP0-F1
#
_entry.id   AF-A0A817ZNP0-F1
#
_cell.length_a   1.000
_cell.length_b   1.000
_cell.length_c   1.000
_cell.angle_alpha   90.00
_cell.angle_beta   90.00
_cell.angle_gamma   90.00
#
_symmetry.space_group_name_H-M   'P 1'
#
loop_
_entity.id
_entity.type
_entity.pdbx_description
1 polymer ?
#
loop_
_entity_poly.entity_id
_entity_poly.type
_entity_poly.pdbx_seq_one_letter_code
_entity_poly.pdbx_strand_id
1 'polypeptide(L)'
;LVKHLFGTYKIKYHIHGPDHEPVEIDFTPPYKCISLLSALEESLGKEDKFPLANELATDELCNAYTELNDPIVQREMFELQAKNKSAGDEEAQTIDENYCKALEYGLPPTGGWGIGIDRLTMILTDSNNIK
;
A
#
# COMPACT_ATOMS: atom_id res chain seq x y z
N LEU A 1 -6.35 17.93 -4.07
CA LEU A 1 -5.36 18.44 -3.10
C LEU A 1 -4.25 19.27 -3.77
N VAL A 2 -3.38 18.66 -4.60
CA VAL A 2 -2.21 19.35 -5.22
C VAL A 2 -2.59 20.64 -5.94
N LYS A 3 -3.57 20.60 -6.85
CA LYS A 3 -4.07 21.81 -7.54
C LYS A 3 -4.56 22.92 -6.60
N HIS A 4 -5.13 22.55 -5.45
CA HIS A 4 -5.59 23.53 -4.48
C HIS A 4 -4.43 24.21 -3.75
N LEU A 5 -3.37 23.46 -3.41
CA LEU A 5 -2.21 23.96 -2.69
C LEU A 5 -1.22 24.72 -3.60
N PHE A 6 -0.96 24.21 -4.80
CA PHE A 6 0.10 24.68 -5.70
C PHE A 6 -0.42 25.40 -6.95
N GLY A 7 -1.74 25.45 -7.17
CA GLY A 7 -2.34 26.05 -8.37
C GLY A 7 -2.16 25.23 -9.67
N THR A 8 -1.39 24.14 -9.61
CA THR A 8 -1.07 23.25 -10.74
C THR A 8 -1.19 21.78 -10.30
N TYR A 9 -1.30 20.86 -11.27
CA TYR A 9 -1.21 19.42 -11.01
C TYR A 9 0.23 18.88 -11.06
N LYS A 10 1.18 19.69 -11.56
CA LYS A 10 2.56 19.29 -11.79
C LYS A 10 3.46 19.90 -10.73
N ILE A 11 4.18 19.07 -9.99
CA ILE A 11 5.18 19.51 -9.01
C ILE A 11 6.53 18.89 -9.32
N LYS A 12 7.60 19.49 -8.80
CA LYS A 12 8.96 18.96 -8.89
C LYS A 12 9.33 18.31 -7.57
N TYR A 13 10.00 17.16 -7.64
CA TYR A 13 10.44 16.42 -6.46
C TYR A 13 11.84 15.83 -6.66
N HIS A 14 12.74 16.03 -5.71
CA HIS A 14 14.13 15.63 -5.77
C HIS A 14 14.39 14.26 -5.13
N ILE A 15 13.95 13.16 -5.75
CA ILE A 15 14.01 11.78 -5.20
C ILE A 15 15.39 11.41 -4.59
N HIS A 16 16.48 11.86 -5.20
CA HIS A 16 17.84 11.51 -4.80
C HIS A 16 18.56 12.58 -3.96
N GLY A 17 17.88 13.66 -3.56
CA GLY A 17 18.51 14.79 -2.88
C GLY A 17 18.55 16.07 -3.72
N PRO A 18 18.74 17.23 -3.07
CA PRO A 18 18.71 18.54 -3.73
C PRO A 18 19.83 18.75 -4.76
N ASP A 19 20.89 17.94 -4.71
CA ASP A 19 22.02 18.00 -5.64
C ASP A 19 21.74 17.26 -6.97
N HIS A 20 20.62 16.55 -7.07
CA HIS A 20 20.21 15.80 -8.26
C HIS A 20 19.12 16.54 -9.04
N GLU A 21 18.91 16.21 -10.30
CA GLU A 21 17.82 16.82 -11.07
C GLU A 21 16.44 16.38 -10.52
N PRO A 22 15.49 17.31 -10.35
CA PRO A 22 14.15 16.98 -9.89
C PRO A 22 13.36 16.23 -10.97
N VAL A 23 12.52 15.31 -10.51
CA VAL A 23 11.52 14.65 -11.35
C VAL A 23 10.23 15.46 -11.30
N GLU A 24 9.57 15.62 -12.45
CA GLU A 24 8.21 16.17 -12.50
C GLU A 24 7.21 15.06 -12.15
N ILE A 25 6.42 15.29 -11.10
CA ILE A 25 5.30 14.43 -10.74
C ILE A 25 4.01 15.09 -11.23
N ASP A 26 3.28 14.39 -12.09
CA ASP A 26 2.01 14.84 -12.65
C ASP A 26 0.82 14.19 -11.92
N PHE A 27 0.08 14.99 -11.14
CA PHE A 27 -1.12 14.60 -10.41
C PHE A 27 -2.41 14.83 -11.22
N THR A 28 -2.33 14.93 -12.55
CA THR A 28 -3.52 15.08 -13.40
C THR A 28 -4.28 13.74 -13.48
N PRO A 29 -5.55 13.67 -13.05
CA PRO A 29 -6.34 12.46 -13.19
C PRO A 29 -6.80 12.25 -14.65
N PRO A 30 -7.11 11.00 -15.07
CA PRO A 30 -7.07 9.76 -14.29
C PRO A 30 -5.64 9.24 -14.10
N TYR A 31 -5.36 8.66 -12.94
CA TYR A 31 -4.05 8.07 -12.66
C TYR A 31 -3.86 6.76 -13.42
N LYS A 32 -2.62 6.48 -13.82
CA LYS A 32 -2.27 5.23 -14.48
C LYS A 32 -2.44 4.07 -13.50
N CYS A 33 -3.41 3.20 -13.76
CA CYS A 33 -3.59 1.95 -13.03
C CYS A 33 -2.77 0.84 -13.70
N ILE A 34 -1.90 0.18 -12.94
CA ILE A 34 -1.09 -0.92 -13.43
C ILE A 34 -1.38 -2.15 -12.56
N SER A 35 -1.67 -3.29 -13.21
CA SER A 35 -1.79 -4.57 -12.51
C SER A 35 -0.40 -4.98 -12.02
N LEU A 36 -0.25 -5.18 -10.70
CA LEU A 36 1.02 -5.54 -10.06
C LEU A 36 1.63 -6.80 -10.70
N LEU A 37 0.84 -7.86 -10.86
CA LEU A 37 1.30 -9.11 -11.47
C LEU A 37 1.76 -8.91 -12.91
N SER A 38 0.98 -8.17 -13.72
CA SER A 38 1.34 -7.93 -15.12
C SER A 38 2.60 -7.07 -15.25
N ALA A 39 2.78 -6.07 -14.38
CA ALA A 39 3.97 -5.23 -14.37
C ALA A 39 5.23 -5.97 -13.92
N LEU A 40 5.11 -6.84 -12.90
CA LEU A 40 6.22 -7.64 -12.43
C LEU A 40 6.61 -8.70 -13.47
N GLU A 41 5.63 -9.32 -14.14
CA GLU A 41 5.87 -10.24 -15.27
C GLU A 41 6.63 -9.59 -16.42
N GLU A 42 6.24 -8.36 -16.79
CA GLU A 42 6.90 -7.58 -17.83
C GLU A 42 8.32 -7.16 -17.42
N SER A 43 8.49 -6.70 -16.17
CA SER A 43 9.77 -6.20 -15.68
C SER A 43 10.80 -7.30 -15.43
N LEU A 44 10.36 -8.50 -15.01
CA LEU A 44 11.25 -9.62 -14.64
C LEU A 44 11.50 -10.63 -15.77
N GLY A 45 10.78 -10.55 -16.89
CA GLY A 45 11.09 -11.36 -18.09
C GLY A 45 10.80 -12.87 -18.00
N LYS A 46 10.04 -13.32 -16.97
CA LYS A 46 9.55 -14.70 -16.68
C LYS A 46 10.57 -15.86 -16.77
N GLU A 47 10.74 -16.59 -15.66
CA GLU A 47 10.57 -18.07 -15.60
C GLU A 47 10.33 -18.61 -14.16
N ASP A 48 10.66 -17.88 -13.08
CA ASP A 48 10.51 -18.42 -11.72
C ASP A 48 9.32 -17.84 -10.92
N LYS A 49 8.74 -18.69 -10.04
CA LYS A 49 7.55 -18.39 -9.22
C LYS A 49 7.67 -17.06 -8.49
N PHE A 50 6.64 -16.23 -8.65
CA PHE A 50 6.54 -14.94 -7.97
C PHE A 50 6.62 -15.09 -6.45
N PRO A 51 7.33 -14.18 -5.77
CA PRO A 51 7.21 -14.02 -4.34
C PRO A 51 5.76 -13.63 -3.98
N LEU A 52 5.32 -14.02 -2.79
CA LEU A 52 3.97 -13.70 -2.33
C LEU A 52 3.83 -12.16 -2.20
N ALA A 53 2.60 -11.64 -2.35
CA ALA A 53 2.36 -10.18 -2.36
C ALA A 53 2.84 -9.44 -1.09
N ASN A 54 3.08 -10.17 -0.01
CA ASN A 54 3.68 -9.71 1.25
C ASN A 54 5.21 -9.47 1.17
N GLU A 55 5.88 -9.80 0.07
CA GLU A 55 7.33 -9.61 -0.12
C GLU A 55 7.67 -8.37 -0.96
N LEU A 56 6.67 -7.57 -1.36
CA LEU A 56 6.84 -6.40 -2.23
C LEU A 56 6.84 -5.10 -1.41
N ALA A 57 8.00 -4.72 -0.88
CA ALA A 57 8.19 -3.42 -0.23
C ALA A 57 8.45 -2.32 -1.27
N THR A 58 7.61 -1.27 -1.29
CA THR A 58 7.82 -0.05 -2.09
C THR A 58 7.47 1.19 -1.25
N ASP A 59 7.89 2.38 -1.71
CA ASP A 59 7.47 3.67 -1.14
C ASP A 59 5.98 3.93 -1.42
N GLU A 60 5.12 3.23 -0.66
CA GLU A 60 3.68 3.23 -0.84
C GLU A 60 3.05 4.50 -0.25
N LEU A 61 2.32 5.24 -1.09
CA LEU A 61 1.60 6.44 -0.66
C LEU A 61 0.22 6.11 -0.06
N CYS A 62 -0.51 5.20 -0.70
CA CYS A 62 -1.85 4.78 -0.28
C CYS A 62 -2.01 3.27 -0.41
N ASN A 63 -2.69 2.66 0.55
CA ASN A 63 -3.20 1.29 0.46
C ASN A 63 -4.73 1.32 0.44
N ALA A 64 -5.37 0.52 -0.39
CA ALA A 64 -6.82 0.42 -0.45
C ALA A 64 -7.26 -0.96 -0.93
N TYR A 65 -8.31 -1.50 -0.32
CA TYR A 65 -8.85 -2.81 -0.67
C TYR A 65 -10.34 -2.88 -0.32
N THR A 66 -11.05 -3.79 -0.99
CA THR A 66 -12.37 -4.22 -0.52
C THR A 66 -12.16 -4.99 0.77
N GLU A 67 -12.83 -4.55 1.84
CA GLU A 67 -12.70 -5.18 3.14
C GLU A 67 -13.22 -6.62 3.10
N LEU A 68 -12.45 -7.55 3.66
CA LEU A 68 -12.90 -8.92 3.87
C LEU A 68 -13.94 -8.90 5.00
N ASN A 69 -15.20 -9.12 4.65
CA ASN A 69 -16.31 -9.11 5.59
C ASN A 69 -16.86 -10.51 5.93
N ASP A 70 -16.25 -11.57 5.41
CA ASP A 70 -16.59 -12.96 5.77
C ASP A 70 -15.82 -13.37 7.05
N PRO A 71 -16.50 -13.60 8.18
CA PRO A 71 -15.84 -13.93 9.44
C PRO A 71 -15.12 -15.29 9.43
N ILE A 72 -15.57 -16.25 8.61
CA ILE A 72 -14.96 -17.59 8.53
C ILE A 72 -13.63 -17.46 7.80
N VAL A 73 -13.65 -16.83 6.61
CA VAL A 73 -12.43 -16.61 5.83
C VAL A 73 -11.44 -15.72 6.59
N GLN A 74 -11.92 -14.68 7.29
CA GLN A 74 -11.05 -13.83 8.10
C GLN A 74 -10.34 -14.62 9.21
N ARG A 75 -11.04 -15.56 9.86
CA ARG A 75 -10.45 -16.42 10.90
C ARG A 75 -9.42 -17.37 10.31
N GLU A 76 -9.70 -17.99 9.15
CA GLU A 76 -8.73 -18.83 8.43
C GLU A 76 -7.45 -18.06 8.07
N MET A 77 -7.58 -16.80 7.64
CA MET A 77 -6.43 -15.94 7.36
C MET A 77 -5.63 -15.61 8.62
N PHE A 78 -6.29 -15.36 9.75
CA PHE A 78 -5.60 -15.16 11.03
C PHE A 78 -4.88 -16.42 11.51
N GLU A 79 -5.45 -17.61 11.32
CA GLU A 79 -4.78 -18.87 11.64
C GLU A 79 -3.54 -19.09 10.77
N LEU A 80 -3.59 -18.71 9.49
CA LEU A 80 -2.43 -18.75 8.62
C LEU A 80 -1.34 -17.77 9.08
N GLN A 81 -1.70 -16.54 9.45
CA GLN A 81 -0.75 -15.56 9.98
C GLN A 81 -0.15 -16.01 11.32
N ALA A 82 -0.93 -16.64 12.19
CA ALA A 82 -0.42 -17.23 13.43
C ALA A 82 0.61 -18.35 13.17
N LYS A 83 0.40 -19.17 12.13
CA LYS A 83 1.38 -20.16 11.68
C LYS A 83 2.65 -19.50 11.16
N ASN A 84 2.54 -18.45 10.33
CA ASN A 84 3.69 -17.69 9.83
C ASN A 84 4.50 -17.08 10.99
N LYS A 85 3.80 -16.52 11.99
CA LYS A 85 4.42 -16.00 13.21
C LYS A 85 5.22 -17.07 13.96
N SER A 86 4.63 -18.26 14.11
CA SER A 86 5.32 -19.39 14.74
C SER A 86 6.53 -19.89 13.94
N ALA A 87 6.56 -19.61 12.63
CA ALA A 87 7.67 -19.93 11.72
C ALA A 87 8.75 -18.83 11.69
N GLY A 88 8.60 -17.75 12.47
CA GLY A 88 9.62 -16.71 12.63
C GLY A 88 9.32 -15.37 11.95
N ASP A 89 8.13 -15.20 11.37
CA ASP A 89 7.70 -13.90 10.83
C ASP A 89 7.24 -12.97 11.97
N GLU A 90 8.08 -12.01 12.35
CA GLU A 90 7.80 -11.07 13.45
C GLU A 90 6.69 -10.05 13.11
N GLU A 91 6.46 -9.78 11.82
CA GLU A 91 5.44 -8.83 11.35
C GLU A 91 4.05 -9.49 11.19
N ALA A 92 3.99 -10.82 11.24
CA ALA A 92 2.73 -11.56 11.13
C ALA A 92 1.75 -11.22 12.27
N GLN A 93 0.50 -11.03 11.87
CA GLN A 93 -0.60 -10.66 12.76
C GLN A 93 -0.99 -11.80 13.69
N THR A 94 -1.49 -11.46 14.88
CA THR A 94 -2.10 -12.41 15.80
C THR A 94 -3.59 -12.59 15.53
N ILE A 95 -4.18 -13.67 16.02
CA ILE A 95 -5.62 -13.91 15.92
C ILE A 95 -6.36 -12.91 16.83
N ASP A 96 -7.31 -12.16 16.28
CA ASP A 96 -8.24 -11.30 17.02
C ASP A 96 -9.67 -11.85 16.95
N GLU A 97 -10.06 -12.62 17.97
CA GLU A 97 -11.39 -13.21 18.07
C GLU A 97 -12.49 -12.17 18.32
N ASN A 98 -12.17 -11.01 18.92
CA ASN A 98 -13.16 -9.96 19.12
C ASN A 98 -13.50 -9.31 17.78
N TYR A 99 -12.51 -9.12 16.91
CA TYR A 99 -12.71 -8.65 15.54
C TYR A 99 -13.54 -9.65 14.72
N CYS A 100 -13.18 -10.95 14.73
CA CYS A 100 -13.97 -11.97 14.04
C CYS A 100 -15.42 -12.02 14.54
N LYS A 101 -15.63 -11.94 15.86
CA LYS A 101 -16.97 -11.86 16.44
C LYS A 101 -17.72 -10.62 15.99
N ALA A 102 -17.05 -9.48 15.85
CA ALA A 102 -17.68 -8.27 15.31
C ALA A 102 -18.15 -8.47 13.86
N LEU A 103 -17.35 -9.14 13.02
CA LEU A 103 -17.74 -9.48 11.64
C LEU A 103 -18.96 -10.42 11.58
N GLU A 104 -19.13 -11.33 12.55
CA GLU A 104 -20.30 -12.21 12.65
C GLU A 104 -21.61 -11.45 12.88
N TYR A 105 -21.57 -10.23 13.43
CA TYR A 105 -22.75 -9.36 13.52
C TYR A 105 -23.12 -8.72 12.18
N GLY A 106 -22.26 -8.85 11.16
CA GLY A 106 -22.48 -8.38 9.80
C GLY A 106 -21.81 -7.05 9.53
N LEU A 107 -20.64 -7.10 8.88
CA LEU A 107 -20.02 -5.94 8.23
C LEU A 107 -20.58 -5.80 6.80
N PRO A 108 -21.25 -4.68 6.45
CA PRO A 108 -21.68 -4.42 5.08
C PRO A 108 -20.50 -4.42 4.10
N PRO A 109 -20.73 -4.61 2.79
CA PRO A 109 -19.69 -4.43 1.78
C PRO A 109 -19.02 -3.06 1.94
N THR A 110 -17.74 -3.06 2.30
CA THR A 110 -16.99 -1.87 2.73
C THR A 110 -15.68 -1.79 1.96
N GLY A 111 -15.24 -0.57 1.65
CA GLY A 111 -13.92 -0.29 1.10
C GLY A 111 -13.04 0.39 2.15
N GLY A 112 -11.85 -0.16 2.36
CA GLY A 112 -10.82 0.41 3.23
C GLY A 112 -9.87 1.31 2.44
N TRP A 113 -9.35 2.34 3.10
CA TRP A 113 -8.34 3.21 2.54
C TRP A 113 -7.44 3.78 3.63
N GLY A 114 -6.14 3.76 3.38
CA GLY A 114 -5.13 4.41 4.21
C GLY A 114 -4.16 5.21 3.36
N ILE A 115 -3.68 6.33 3.88
CA ILE A 115 -2.64 7.16 3.27
C ILE A 115 -1.57 7.49 4.28
N GLY A 116 -0.30 7.44 3.85
CA GLY A 116 0.81 7.96 4.65
C GLY A 116 0.83 9.49 4.59
N ILE A 117 0.30 10.17 5.62
CA ILE A 117 0.25 11.63 5.66
C ILE A 117 1.66 12.25 5.67
N ASP A 118 2.60 11.65 6.39
CA ASP A 118 3.99 12.11 6.42
C ASP A 118 4.65 11.98 5.05
N ARG A 119 4.48 10.84 4.38
CA ARG A 119 4.99 10.61 3.01
C ARG A 119 4.36 11.56 2.00
N LEU A 120 3.04 11.77 2.09
CA LEU A 120 2.35 12.77 1.28
C LEU A 120 2.97 14.15 1.51
N THR A 121 3.16 14.54 2.77
CA THR A 121 3.74 15.83 3.14
C THR A 121 5.15 15.96 2.57
N MET A 122 6.01 14.94 2.73
CA MET A 122 7.37 14.90 2.18
C MET A 122 7.40 15.19 0.68
N ILE A 123 6.53 14.54 -0.11
CA ILE A 123 6.44 14.77 -1.56
C ILE A 123 5.99 16.21 -1.85
N LEU A 124 5.00 16.71 -1.11
CA LEU A 124 4.47 18.06 -1.31
C LEU A 124 5.45 19.16 -0.84
N THR A 125 6.39 18.84 0.07
CA THR A 125 7.38 19.77 0.60
C THR A 125 8.79 19.54 0.07
N ASP A 126 8.93 18.70 -0.96
CA ASP A 126 10.23 18.37 -1.58
C ASP A 126 11.29 17.94 -0.55
N SER A 127 10.85 17.11 0.41
CA SER A 127 11.65 16.67 1.55
C SER A 127 11.96 15.18 1.43
N ASN A 128 13.25 14.84 1.34
CA ASN A 128 13.72 13.45 1.18
C ASN A 128 13.90 12.69 2.50
N ASN A 129 13.61 13.33 3.62
CA ASN A 129 13.63 12.75 4.95
C ASN A 129 12.36 13.15 5.69
N ILE A 130 11.83 12.23 6.51
CA ILE A 130 10.63 12.43 7.32
C ILE A 130 10.88 13.35 8.53
N LYS A 131 12.15 13.56 8.90
CA LYS A 131 12.58 14.36 10.05
C LYS A 131 12.86 15.81 9.70
#